data_AF-A0A931IF01-F1
#
_entry.id   AF-A0A931IF01-F1
#
_cell.length_a   1.000
_cell.length_b   1.000
_cell.length_c   1.000
_cell.angle_alpha   90.00
_cell.angle_beta   90.00
_cell.angle_gamma   90.00
#
_symmetry.space_group_name_H-M   'P 1'
#
loop_
_entity.id
_entity.type
_entity.pdbx_description
1 polymer ?
#
loop_
_entity_poly.entity_id
_entity_poly.type
_entity_poly.pdbx_seq_one_letter_code
_entity_poly.pdbx_strand_id
1 'polypeptide(L)'
;MKKYKIQPGDTLSAIALREYGTSMLFSVIAIQNHLLDPDVIHAGDELLIPYVTFRHRFAGENSTAARLAVTERYYGGDPDAQLIWEIVNGVAQKPIAKGAWLLIPDLADVGHHTVVAGETLPGLAFDWYGDEHLARMIELANHLPFQHVPAPGDILVVPKLNRRSHARGDTLAAMCRHEYGDVDDLQTRVDVVVAANNIADPDAIVSNQVVYFPS
;
A
#
# COMPACT_ATOMS: atom_id res chain seq x y z
N MET A 1 7.75 -8.91 -0.46
CA MET A 1 7.10 -10.02 -1.21
C MET A 1 6.81 -11.25 -0.37
N LYS A 2 5.60 -11.82 -0.52
CA LYS A 2 5.15 -13.07 0.10
C LYS A 2 5.27 -14.23 -0.89
N LYS A 3 5.72 -15.40 -0.44
CA LYS A 3 5.67 -16.64 -1.22
C LYS A 3 4.33 -17.34 -1.01
N TYR A 4 3.65 -17.69 -2.08
CA TYR A 4 2.34 -18.33 -2.04
C TYR A 4 2.35 -19.63 -2.86
N LYS A 5 2.03 -20.74 -2.22
CA LYS A 5 1.85 -22.01 -2.91
C LYS A 5 0.44 -22.11 -3.47
N ILE A 6 0.31 -22.28 -4.78
CA ILE A 6 -0.97 -22.37 -5.49
C ILE A 6 -1.74 -23.60 -5.00
N GLN A 7 -2.99 -23.39 -4.62
CA GLN A 7 -3.91 -24.44 -4.19
C GLN A 7 -4.80 -24.91 -5.34
N PRO A 8 -5.32 -26.15 -5.31
CA PRO A 8 -6.29 -26.61 -6.30
C PRO A 8 -7.53 -25.68 -6.37
N GLY A 9 -7.84 -25.19 -7.58
CA GLY A 9 -8.98 -24.30 -7.82
C GLY A 9 -8.68 -22.81 -7.68
N ASP A 10 -7.44 -22.44 -7.35
CA ASP A 10 -7.03 -21.03 -7.38
C ASP A 10 -7.07 -20.45 -8.81
N THR A 11 -7.36 -19.15 -8.87
CA THR A 11 -7.11 -18.30 -10.03
C THR A 11 -6.34 -17.07 -9.57
N LEU A 12 -5.59 -16.42 -10.46
CA LEU A 12 -4.87 -15.19 -10.09
C LEU A 12 -5.83 -14.09 -9.62
N SER A 13 -7.04 -14.03 -10.18
CA SER A 13 -8.07 -13.07 -9.78
C SER A 13 -8.63 -13.34 -8.38
N ALA A 14 -8.81 -14.61 -7.99
CA ALA A 14 -9.22 -14.98 -6.64
C ALA A 14 -8.09 -14.71 -5.62
N ILE A 15 -6.83 -14.99 -6.00
CA ILE A 15 -5.67 -14.67 -5.18
C ILE A 15 -5.56 -13.15 -5.00
N ALA A 16 -5.61 -12.36 -6.06
CA ALA A 16 -5.56 -10.90 -5.99
C ALA A 16 -6.71 -10.31 -5.16
N LEU A 17 -7.93 -10.88 -5.26
CA LEU A 17 -9.04 -10.46 -4.42
C LEU A 17 -8.74 -10.67 -2.93
N ARG A 18 -8.12 -11.79 -2.57
CA ARG A 18 -7.75 -12.11 -1.19
C ARG A 18 -6.59 -11.25 -0.68
N GLU A 19 -5.58 -11.03 -1.51
CA GLU A 19 -4.34 -10.35 -1.08
C GLU A 19 -4.43 -8.83 -1.20
N TYR A 20 -5.19 -8.30 -2.17
CA TYR A 20 -5.29 -6.87 -2.48
C TYR A 20 -6.69 -6.29 -2.36
N GLY A 21 -7.70 -7.11 -2.03
CA GLY A 21 -9.09 -6.67 -1.89
C GLY A 21 -9.82 -6.41 -3.21
N THR A 22 -9.17 -6.67 -4.35
CA THR A 22 -9.78 -6.57 -5.67
C THR A 22 -9.16 -7.55 -6.64
N SER A 23 -10.02 -8.23 -7.43
CA SER A 23 -9.59 -9.14 -8.48
C SER A 23 -8.90 -8.42 -9.64
N MET A 24 -9.13 -7.11 -9.81
CA MET A 24 -8.58 -6.31 -10.92
C MET A 24 -7.05 -6.22 -10.91
N LEU A 25 -6.41 -6.51 -9.78
CA LEU A 25 -4.96 -6.42 -9.61
C LEU A 25 -4.25 -7.77 -9.85
N PHE A 26 -4.90 -8.75 -10.48
CA PHE A 26 -4.28 -10.03 -10.82
C PHE A 26 -3.05 -9.89 -11.73
N SER A 27 -3.04 -8.88 -12.60
CA SER A 27 -1.92 -8.60 -13.50
C SER A 27 -0.63 -8.26 -12.75
N VAL A 28 -0.72 -7.66 -11.56
CA VAL A 28 0.44 -7.43 -10.68
C VAL A 28 1.14 -8.75 -10.35
N ILE A 29 0.37 -9.81 -10.06
CA ILE A 29 0.91 -11.14 -9.76
C ILE A 29 1.48 -11.77 -11.02
N ALA A 30 0.76 -11.70 -12.14
CA ALA A 30 1.20 -12.29 -13.40
C ALA A 30 2.55 -11.72 -13.87
N ILE A 31 2.68 -10.38 -13.87
CA ILE A 31 3.88 -9.67 -14.28
C ILE A 31 5.06 -10.01 -13.36
N GLN A 32 4.85 -9.97 -12.04
CA GLN A 32 5.91 -10.28 -11.07
C GLN A 32 6.49 -11.70 -11.24
N ASN A 33 5.66 -12.65 -11.68
CA ASN A 33 6.04 -14.04 -11.86
C ASN A 33 6.34 -14.40 -13.32
N HIS A 34 6.40 -13.40 -14.21
CA HIS A 34 6.66 -13.58 -15.64
C HIS A 34 5.75 -14.62 -16.31
N LEU A 35 4.48 -14.65 -15.91
CA LEU A 35 3.50 -15.57 -16.49
C LEU A 35 3.12 -15.12 -17.90
N LEU A 36 3.33 -16.01 -18.87
CA LEU A 36 2.96 -15.76 -20.28
C LEU A 36 1.45 -15.70 -20.46
N ASP A 37 0.73 -16.57 -19.77
CA ASP A 37 -0.73 -16.62 -19.75
C ASP A 37 -1.22 -16.55 -18.29
N PRO A 38 -1.86 -15.44 -17.87
CA PRO A 38 -2.39 -15.28 -16.52
C PRO A 38 -3.47 -16.29 -16.13
N ASP A 39 -4.12 -16.95 -17.09
CA ASP A 39 -5.16 -17.94 -16.85
C ASP A 39 -4.58 -19.35 -16.64
N VAL A 40 -3.27 -19.54 -16.87
CA VAL A 40 -2.58 -20.82 -16.74
C VAL A 40 -1.67 -20.82 -15.52
N ILE A 41 -2.18 -21.34 -14.40
CA ILE A 41 -1.42 -21.60 -13.17
C ILE A 41 -1.64 -23.03 -12.69
N HIS A 42 -0.61 -23.66 -12.10
CA HIS A 42 -0.68 -25.06 -11.65
C HIS A 42 -0.62 -25.16 -10.14
N ALA A 43 -1.52 -25.98 -9.58
CA ALA A 43 -1.51 -26.27 -8.15
C ALA A 43 -0.17 -26.89 -7.73
N GLY A 44 0.39 -26.39 -6.63
CA GLY A 44 1.69 -26.79 -6.12
C GLY A 44 2.83 -25.86 -6.48
N ASP A 45 2.70 -25.05 -7.55
CA ASP A 45 3.68 -24.04 -7.92
C ASP A 45 3.72 -22.91 -6.89
N GLU A 46 4.85 -22.18 -6.83
CA GLU A 46 5.04 -21.03 -5.95
C GLU A 46 4.94 -19.72 -6.75
N LEU A 47 4.11 -18.80 -6.27
CA LEU A 47 4.02 -17.42 -6.75
C LEU A 47 4.65 -16.47 -5.74
N LEU A 48 5.38 -15.48 -6.26
CA LEU A 48 5.74 -14.27 -5.55
C LEU A 48 4.57 -13.30 -5.61
N ILE A 49 4.05 -12.92 -4.45
CA ILE A 49 2.98 -11.94 -4.30
C ILE A 49 3.62 -10.63 -3.81
N PRO A 50 3.72 -9.60 -4.67
CA PRO A 50 4.06 -8.24 -4.25
C PRO A 50 3.13 -7.75 -3.15
N TYR A 51 3.62 -6.89 -2.28
CA TYR A 51 2.75 -6.15 -1.39
C TYR A 51 2.16 -4.95 -2.15
N VAL A 52 0.85 -5.00 -2.32
CA VAL A 52 0.04 -3.84 -2.68
C VAL A 52 -0.91 -3.56 -1.51
N THR A 53 -1.00 -2.30 -1.08
CA THR A 53 -1.91 -1.89 -0.02
C THR A 53 -3.33 -2.30 -0.36
N PHE A 54 -3.94 -3.01 0.57
CA PHE A 54 -5.23 -3.63 0.38
C PHE A 54 -6.29 -2.57 0.05
N ARG A 55 -7.16 -2.88 -0.91
CA ARG A 55 -8.22 -1.98 -1.39
C ARG A 55 -9.57 -2.42 -0.87
N HIS A 56 -10.25 -1.53 -0.17
CA HIS A 56 -11.63 -1.71 0.25
C HIS A 56 -12.57 -0.86 -0.59
N ARG A 57 -13.54 -1.48 -1.27
CA ARG A 57 -14.61 -0.73 -1.93
C ARG A 57 -15.71 -0.40 -0.92
N PHE A 58 -15.85 0.88 -0.59
CA PHE A 58 -16.83 1.37 0.37
C PHE A 58 -18.25 1.24 -0.19
N ALA A 59 -19.04 0.30 0.34
CA ALA A 59 -20.38 0.00 -0.18
C ALA A 59 -21.53 0.67 0.58
N GLY A 60 -21.26 1.18 1.79
CA GLY A 60 -22.26 1.78 2.68
C GLY A 60 -22.54 3.25 2.40
N GLU A 61 -23.52 3.80 3.12
CA GLU A 61 -23.75 5.23 3.22
C GLU A 61 -22.78 5.85 4.23
N ASN A 62 -22.38 7.11 4.00
CA ASN A 62 -21.48 7.83 4.91
C ASN A 62 -22.11 7.96 6.30
N SER A 63 -21.59 7.22 7.27
CA SER A 63 -22.09 7.20 8.65
C SER A 63 -21.00 6.73 9.61
N THR A 64 -21.15 7.04 10.90
CA THR A 64 -20.27 6.52 11.96
C THR A 64 -20.29 4.99 12.00
N ALA A 65 -21.47 4.38 11.83
CA ALA A 65 -21.61 2.92 11.81
C ALA A 65 -20.83 2.28 10.64
N ALA A 66 -20.82 2.92 9.46
CA ALA A 66 -20.06 2.42 8.32
C ALA A 66 -18.54 2.51 8.55
N ARG A 67 -18.05 3.59 9.19
CA ARG A 67 -16.63 3.72 9.56
C ARG A 67 -16.22 2.67 10.59
N LEU A 68 -17.03 2.48 11.63
CA LEU A 68 -16.82 1.43 12.62
C LEU A 68 -16.82 0.03 11.97
N ALA A 69 -17.69 -0.24 11.01
CA ALA A 69 -17.71 -1.52 10.32
C ALA A 69 -16.44 -1.79 9.48
N VAL A 70 -15.85 -0.75 8.88
CA VAL A 70 -14.54 -0.86 8.22
C VAL A 70 -13.46 -1.15 9.26
N THR A 71 -13.42 -0.38 10.36
CA THR A 71 -12.44 -0.57 11.43
C THR A 71 -12.53 -1.97 12.06
N GLU A 72 -13.73 -2.44 12.38
CA GLU A 72 -13.97 -3.76 12.94
C GLU A 72 -13.48 -4.86 12.00
N ARG A 73 -13.79 -4.74 10.71
CA ARG A 73 -13.41 -5.74 9.70
C ARG A 73 -11.90 -5.95 9.60
N TYR A 74 -11.11 -4.88 9.67
CA TYR A 74 -9.67 -4.94 9.38
C TYR A 74 -8.78 -4.84 10.62
N TYR A 75 -9.28 -4.24 11.70
CA TYR A 75 -8.50 -3.90 12.89
C TYR A 75 -9.17 -4.32 14.20
N GLY A 76 -10.28 -5.08 14.16
CA GLY A 76 -10.93 -5.63 15.36
C GLY A 76 -11.46 -4.58 16.33
N GLY A 77 -11.77 -3.39 15.84
CA GLY A 77 -12.42 -2.33 16.63
C GLY A 77 -11.46 -1.38 17.36
N ASP A 78 -10.16 -1.44 17.08
CA ASP A 78 -9.19 -0.48 17.63
C ASP A 78 -9.54 0.97 17.24
N PRO A 79 -9.83 1.86 18.21
CA PRO A 79 -10.19 3.25 17.92
C PRO A 79 -9.05 4.06 17.30
N ASP A 80 -7.78 3.76 17.60
CA ASP A 80 -6.64 4.44 16.98
C ASP A 80 -6.51 4.03 15.51
N ALA A 81 -6.81 2.77 15.20
CA ALA A 81 -6.82 2.24 13.83
C ALA A 81 -7.86 2.90 12.93
N GLN A 82 -9.00 3.34 13.48
CA GLN A 82 -9.98 4.09 12.68
C GLN A 82 -9.36 5.37 12.11
N LEU A 83 -8.71 6.16 12.98
CA LEU A 83 -8.11 7.42 12.55
C LEU A 83 -6.93 7.19 11.59
N ILE A 84 -6.18 6.09 11.76
CA ILE A 84 -5.09 5.70 10.85
C ILE A 84 -5.60 5.57 9.40
N TRP A 85 -6.57 4.69 9.14
CA TRP A 85 -7.01 4.48 7.77
C TRP A 85 -7.74 5.72 7.22
N GLU A 86 -8.43 6.49 8.07
CA GLU A 86 -9.06 7.75 7.66
C GLU A 86 -8.04 8.79 7.18
N ILE A 87 -6.90 8.91 7.87
CA ILE A 87 -5.81 9.82 7.49
C ILE A 87 -5.16 9.38 6.19
N VAL A 88 -4.84 8.09 6.04
CA VAL A 88 -4.24 7.52 4.81
C VAL A 88 -5.08 7.83 3.58
N ASN A 89 -6.41 7.79 3.73
CA ASN A 89 -7.35 8.04 2.65
C ASN A 89 -7.75 9.52 2.50
N GLY A 90 -7.29 10.41 3.38
CA GLY A 90 -7.71 11.81 3.39
C GLY A 90 -9.21 12.00 3.65
N VAL A 91 -9.85 11.04 4.33
CA VAL A 91 -11.29 11.04 4.64
C VAL A 91 -11.59 11.30 6.12
N ALA A 92 -10.55 11.59 6.91
CA ALA A 92 -10.72 12.16 8.24
C ALA A 92 -11.56 13.45 8.12
N GLN A 93 -12.69 13.49 8.83
CA GLN A 93 -13.65 14.62 8.80
C GLN A 93 -14.25 14.93 7.41
N LYS A 94 -14.13 14.05 6.41
CA LYS A 94 -14.75 14.20 5.08
C LYS A 94 -15.69 13.05 4.76
N PRO A 95 -16.87 13.30 4.15
CA PRO A 95 -17.77 12.22 3.74
C PRO A 95 -17.12 11.23 2.78
N ILE A 96 -17.42 9.95 2.92
CA ILE A 96 -17.00 8.90 1.98
C ILE A 96 -18.16 8.61 1.03
N ALA A 97 -17.95 8.82 -0.27
CA ALA A 97 -18.93 8.49 -1.28
C ALA A 97 -19.07 6.97 -1.46
N LYS A 98 -20.30 6.51 -1.66
CA LYS A 98 -20.56 5.11 -2.01
C LYS A 98 -19.82 4.73 -3.30
N GLY A 99 -19.12 3.60 -3.25
CA GLY A 99 -18.30 3.09 -4.33
C GLY A 99 -16.85 3.57 -4.33
N ALA A 100 -16.45 4.46 -3.41
CA ALA A 100 -15.06 4.89 -3.25
C ALA A 100 -14.16 3.70 -2.90
N TRP A 101 -12.92 3.73 -3.39
CA TRP A 101 -11.89 2.77 -3.04
C TRP A 101 -10.98 3.38 -1.96
N LEU A 102 -10.89 2.68 -0.83
CA LEU A 102 -10.06 3.04 0.31
C LEU A 102 -8.83 2.14 0.37
N LEU A 103 -7.68 2.72 0.69
CA LEU A 103 -6.45 2.02 1.03
C LEU A 103 -6.48 1.63 2.51
N ILE A 104 -6.26 0.34 2.79
CA ILE A 104 -6.26 -0.23 4.13
C ILE A 104 -4.81 -0.56 4.48
N PRO A 105 -4.10 0.27 5.28
CA PRO A 105 -2.74 -0.03 5.73
C PRO A 105 -2.73 -1.29 6.60
N ASP A 106 -1.67 -2.07 6.53
CA ASP A 106 -1.47 -3.27 7.36
C ASP A 106 -0.79 -2.87 8.68
N LEU A 107 -1.45 -3.17 9.79
CA LEU A 107 -0.94 -2.92 11.15
C LEU A 107 -0.54 -4.23 11.86
N ALA A 108 -0.75 -5.39 11.23
CA ALA A 108 -0.46 -6.69 11.81
C ALA A 108 0.89 -7.26 11.32
N ASP A 109 1.15 -7.21 10.01
CA ASP A 109 2.44 -7.62 9.41
C ASP A 109 3.33 -6.40 9.17
N VAL A 110 3.95 -5.91 10.24
CA VAL A 110 4.66 -4.62 10.28
C VAL A 110 6.17 -4.78 10.39
N GLY A 111 6.88 -3.81 9.80
CA GLY A 111 8.32 -3.63 10.03
C GLY A 111 8.59 -2.92 11.36
N HIS A 112 9.87 -2.85 11.73
CA HIS A 112 10.32 -2.06 12.87
C HIS A 112 11.51 -1.19 12.46
N HIS A 113 11.56 0.03 12.99
CA HIS A 113 12.65 0.96 12.78
C HIS A 113 13.22 1.41 14.11
N THR A 114 14.54 1.35 14.26
CA THR A 114 15.24 1.93 15.42
C THR A 114 15.63 3.35 15.09
N VAL A 115 15.07 4.31 15.81
CA VAL A 115 15.27 5.74 15.59
C VAL A 115 16.73 6.11 15.78
N VAL A 116 17.28 6.90 14.86
CA VAL A 116 18.65 7.44 14.94
C VAL A 116 18.66 8.94 15.23
N ALA A 117 19.84 9.46 15.60
CA ALA A 117 20.00 10.86 15.97
C ALA A 117 19.60 11.81 14.83
N GLY A 118 18.65 12.70 15.13
CA GLY A 118 18.18 13.74 14.21
C GLY A 118 16.95 13.36 13.38
N GLU A 119 16.46 12.12 13.48
CA GLU A 119 15.21 11.73 12.82
C GLU A 119 13.99 12.39 13.48
N THR A 120 12.96 12.60 12.67
CA THR A 120 11.66 13.11 13.10
C THR A 120 10.57 12.25 12.51
N LEU A 121 9.40 12.13 13.17
CA LEU A 121 8.29 11.35 12.61
C LEU A 121 7.80 11.88 11.24
N PRO A 122 7.74 13.20 10.97
CA PRO A 122 7.46 13.71 9.62
C PRO A 122 8.52 13.31 8.59
N GLY A 123 9.81 13.34 8.95
CA GLY A 123 10.89 12.87 8.08
C GLY A 123 10.75 11.39 7.77
N LEU A 124 10.57 10.55 8.79
CA LEU A 124 10.34 9.12 8.63
C LEU A 124 9.08 8.81 7.80
N ALA A 125 7.99 9.54 8.02
CA ALA A 125 6.78 9.39 7.21
C ALA A 125 7.01 9.78 5.74
N PHE A 126 7.77 10.85 5.50
CA PHE A 126 8.19 11.20 4.16
C PHE A 126 9.08 10.12 3.55
N ASP A 127 10.00 9.51 4.29
CA ASP A 127 10.92 8.49 3.78
C ASP A 127 10.23 7.12 3.55
N TRP A 128 9.27 6.74 4.40
CA TRP A 128 8.57 5.46 4.26
C TRP A 128 7.41 5.54 3.27
N TYR A 129 6.68 6.65 3.27
CA TYR A 129 5.39 6.74 2.57
C TYR A 129 5.33 7.84 1.52
N GLY A 130 6.31 8.75 1.48
CA GLY A 130 6.34 9.88 0.56
C GLY A 130 5.40 11.02 0.94
N ASP A 131 4.92 11.03 2.19
CA ASP A 131 4.06 12.08 2.74
C ASP A 131 4.35 12.30 4.22
N GLU A 132 4.89 13.47 4.55
CA GLU A 132 5.19 13.88 5.92
C GLU A 132 3.93 13.94 6.82
N HIS A 133 2.75 14.17 6.24
CA HIS A 133 1.49 14.21 7.00
C HIS A 133 1.11 12.85 7.56
N LEU A 134 1.68 11.76 7.04
CA LEU A 134 1.52 10.41 7.58
C LEU A 134 2.30 10.19 8.88
N ALA A 135 3.02 11.18 9.41
CA ALA A 135 3.57 11.14 10.77
C ALA A 135 2.50 10.79 11.81
N ARG A 136 1.26 11.28 11.62
CA ARG A 136 0.16 10.98 12.54
C ARG A 136 -0.22 9.50 12.52
N MET A 137 -0.08 8.82 11.38
CA MET A 137 -0.26 7.38 11.30
C MET A 137 0.80 6.65 12.13
N ILE A 138 2.07 7.07 12.04
CA ILE A 138 3.16 6.48 12.83
C ILE A 138 2.89 6.67 14.33
N GLU A 139 2.48 7.87 14.74
CA GLU A 139 2.16 8.13 16.15
C GLU A 139 1.07 7.20 16.67
N LEU A 140 -0.06 7.11 15.95
CA LEU A 140 -1.19 6.27 16.35
C LEU A 140 -0.82 4.78 16.39
N ALA A 141 -0.09 4.28 15.39
CA ALA A 141 0.34 2.89 15.34
C ALA A 141 1.32 2.51 16.46
N ASN A 142 1.97 3.50 17.05
CA ASN A 142 2.92 3.34 18.16
C ASN A 142 2.34 3.80 19.50
N HIS A 143 1.05 4.13 19.57
CA HIS A 143 0.38 4.71 20.75
C HIS A 143 1.10 5.93 21.33
N LEU A 144 1.67 6.76 20.45
CA LEU A 144 2.40 7.98 20.80
C LEU A 144 1.46 9.19 20.82
N PRO A 145 1.75 10.19 21.67
CA PRO A 145 1.02 11.45 21.67
C PRO A 145 1.24 12.22 20.35
N PHE A 146 0.34 13.17 20.07
CA PHE A 146 0.47 14.04 18.91
C PHE A 146 1.72 14.90 18.97
N GLN A 147 2.43 15.04 17.84
CA GLN A 147 3.70 15.74 17.69
C GLN A 147 4.81 15.18 18.58
N HIS A 148 4.82 13.85 18.77
CA HIS A 148 5.87 13.18 19.53
C HIS A 148 7.23 13.34 18.86
N VAL A 149 8.26 13.64 19.66
CA VAL A 149 9.66 13.69 19.21
C VAL A 149 10.34 12.41 19.68
N PRO A 150 10.70 11.50 18.75
CA PRO A 150 11.29 10.23 19.13
C PRO A 150 12.76 10.43 19.56
N ALA A 151 13.20 9.63 20.52
CA ALA A 151 14.58 9.61 20.97
C ALA A 151 15.40 8.57 20.18
N PRO A 152 16.71 8.80 19.98
CA PRO A 152 17.57 7.77 19.40
C PRO A 152 17.52 6.48 20.22
N GLY A 153 17.26 5.36 19.55
CA GLY A 153 17.07 4.05 20.16
C GLY A 153 15.62 3.65 20.37
N ASP A 154 14.65 4.56 20.21
CA ASP A 154 13.23 4.20 20.20
C ASP A 154 12.96 3.22 19.06
N ILE A 155 12.12 2.21 19.31
CA ILE A 155 11.72 1.24 18.30
C ILE A 155 10.30 1.58 17.89
N LEU A 156 10.15 1.97 16.62
CA LEU A 156 8.87 2.29 16.01
C LEU A 156 8.38 1.10 15.18
N VAL A 157 7.13 0.73 15.37
CA VAL A 157 6.35 -0.03 14.40
C VAL A 157 6.23 0.79 13.13
N VAL A 158 6.46 0.12 11.99
CA VAL A 158 6.32 0.67 10.64
C VAL A 158 5.08 0.07 9.99
N PRO A 159 3.92 0.75 10.04
CA PRO A 159 2.72 0.34 9.30
C PRO A 159 3.05 0.04 7.84
N LYS A 160 2.55 -1.07 7.31
CA LYS A 160 2.75 -1.41 5.90
C LYS A 160 1.77 -0.60 5.06
N LEU A 161 2.32 0.19 4.16
CA LEU A 161 1.60 1.03 3.21
C LEU A 161 2.52 1.26 2.01
N ASN A 162 2.00 1.17 0.79
CA ASN A 162 2.80 1.50 -0.38
C ASN A 162 3.16 2.97 -0.34
N ARG A 163 4.45 3.23 -0.54
CA ARG A 163 4.97 4.58 -0.74
C ARG A 163 4.30 5.22 -1.94
N ARG A 164 3.96 6.50 -1.82
CA ARG A 164 3.45 7.31 -2.93
C ARG A 164 4.44 8.38 -3.31
N SER A 165 4.54 8.69 -4.59
CA SER A 165 5.38 9.78 -5.08
C SER A 165 4.64 10.55 -6.17
N HIS A 166 4.95 11.84 -6.29
CA HIS A 166 4.43 12.68 -7.36
C HIS A 166 5.43 12.69 -8.51
N ALA A 167 4.97 12.46 -9.74
CA ALA A 167 5.80 12.67 -10.92
C ALA A 167 6.20 14.15 -11.02
N ARG A 168 7.49 14.45 -11.17
CA ARG A 168 8.03 15.83 -11.22
C ARG A 168 8.84 16.04 -12.49
N GLY A 169 8.19 15.83 -13.63
CA GLY A 169 8.84 15.75 -14.94
C GLY A 169 9.50 14.39 -15.21
N ASP A 170 9.20 13.40 -14.37
CA ASP A 170 9.75 12.05 -14.45
C ASP A 170 8.99 11.16 -15.44
N THR A 171 9.66 10.14 -15.95
CA THR A 171 9.01 8.95 -16.50
C THR A 171 8.78 7.92 -15.39
N LEU A 172 7.88 6.95 -15.60
CA LEU A 172 7.70 5.84 -14.63
C LEU A 172 9.01 5.08 -14.38
N ALA A 173 9.85 4.90 -15.40
CA ALA A 173 11.14 4.25 -15.26
C ALA A 173 12.11 5.05 -14.36
N ALA A 174 12.14 6.38 -14.49
CA ALA A 174 12.95 7.24 -13.63
C ALA A 174 12.46 7.20 -12.18
N MET A 175 11.14 7.24 -11.97
CA MET A 175 10.56 7.09 -10.63
C MET A 175 10.88 5.71 -10.05
N CYS A 176 10.74 4.62 -10.81
CA CYS A 176 11.07 3.27 -10.35
C CYS A 176 12.54 3.13 -9.94
N ARG A 177 13.49 3.74 -10.69
CA ARG A 177 14.91 3.75 -10.27
C ARG A 177 15.12 4.50 -8.97
N HIS A 178 14.40 5.61 -8.76
CA HIS A 178 14.48 6.35 -7.52
C HIS A 178 13.95 5.53 -6.33
N GLU A 179 12.82 4.84 -6.52
CA GLU A 179 12.13 4.12 -5.45
C GLU A 179 12.70 2.72 -5.15
N TYR A 180 13.18 2.02 -6.19
CA TYR A 180 13.69 0.65 -6.06
C TYR A 180 15.21 0.54 -6.20
N GLY A 181 15.89 1.62 -6.59
CA GLY A 181 17.32 1.61 -6.92
C GLY A 181 17.62 1.03 -8.30
N ASP A 182 18.92 0.86 -8.58
CA ASP A 182 19.39 0.20 -9.79
C ASP A 182 19.22 -1.32 -9.68
N VAL A 183 18.08 -1.79 -10.19
CA VAL A 183 17.72 -3.21 -10.21
C VAL A 183 17.80 -3.79 -11.63
N ASP A 184 18.22 -5.05 -11.73
CA ASP A 184 18.32 -5.76 -13.01
C ASP A 184 16.93 -5.99 -13.67
N ASP A 185 15.86 -6.00 -12.86
CA ASP A 185 14.48 -6.26 -13.28
C ASP A 185 13.64 -4.98 -13.45
N LEU A 186 14.26 -3.83 -13.75
CA LEU A 186 13.59 -2.52 -13.78
C LEU A 186 12.31 -2.51 -14.63
N GLN A 187 12.30 -3.17 -15.79
CA GLN A 187 11.09 -3.22 -16.64
C GLN A 187 9.93 -3.92 -15.91
N THR A 188 10.19 -5.03 -15.24
CA THR A 188 9.20 -5.73 -14.41
C THR A 188 8.66 -4.83 -13.31
N ARG A 189 9.53 -4.04 -12.67
CA ARG A 189 9.11 -3.06 -11.65
C ARG A 189 8.19 -1.99 -12.23
N VAL A 190 8.54 -1.44 -13.39
CA VAL A 190 7.70 -0.48 -14.10
C VAL A 190 6.35 -1.10 -14.41
N ASP A 191 6.31 -2.30 -14.98
CA ASP A 191 5.07 -2.98 -15.36
C ASP A 191 4.19 -3.31 -14.14
N VAL A 192 4.80 -3.71 -13.01
CA VAL A 192 4.12 -3.91 -11.73
C VAL A 192 3.53 -2.59 -11.22
N VAL A 193 4.27 -1.48 -11.28
CA VAL A 193 3.78 -0.14 -10.89
C VAL A 193 2.63 0.28 -11.79
N VAL A 194 2.72 0.09 -13.11
CA VAL A 194 1.66 0.37 -14.08
C VAL A 194 0.39 -0.39 -13.71
N ALA A 195 0.50 -1.70 -13.50
CA ALA A 195 -0.61 -2.56 -13.13
C ALA A 195 -1.24 -2.17 -11.78
N ALA A 196 -0.42 -1.91 -10.76
CA ALA A 196 -0.89 -1.53 -9.43
C ALA A 196 -1.64 -0.19 -9.44
N ASN A 197 -1.21 0.76 -10.27
CA ASN A 197 -1.83 2.08 -10.38
C ASN A 197 -2.94 2.16 -11.43
N ASN A 198 -3.21 1.07 -12.16
CA ASN A 198 -4.15 1.05 -13.29
C ASN A 198 -3.84 2.15 -14.31
N ILE A 199 -2.56 2.30 -14.65
CA ILE A 199 -2.08 3.27 -15.65
C ILE A 199 -2.28 2.65 -17.03
N ALA A 200 -3.08 3.30 -17.88
CA ALA A 200 -3.40 2.79 -19.22
C ALA A 200 -2.25 2.99 -20.22
N ASP A 201 -1.58 4.13 -20.13
CA ASP A 201 -0.43 4.47 -20.96
C ASP A 201 0.74 4.93 -20.05
N PRO A 202 1.79 4.11 -19.89
CA PRO A 202 2.93 4.42 -19.02
C PRO A 202 3.75 5.63 -19.47
N ASP A 203 3.69 6.00 -20.75
CA ASP A 203 4.43 7.14 -21.31
C ASP A 203 3.63 8.46 -21.20
N ALA A 204 2.36 8.38 -20.78
CA ALA A 204 1.46 9.52 -20.68
C ALA A 204 1.25 10.04 -19.24
N ILE A 205 2.12 9.67 -18.28
CA ILE A 205 2.03 10.25 -16.93
C ILE A 205 2.34 11.75 -16.97
N VAL A 206 1.65 12.52 -16.13
CA VAL A 206 1.81 13.98 -16.08
C VAL A 206 2.40 14.44 -14.76
N SER A 207 3.05 15.60 -14.78
CA SER A 207 3.57 16.21 -13.54
C SER A 207 2.46 16.37 -12.49
N ASN A 208 2.81 16.12 -11.24
CA ASN A 208 1.95 16.03 -10.06
C ASN A 208 1.02 14.81 -9.98
N GLN A 209 0.99 13.93 -10.98
CA GLN A 209 0.30 12.64 -10.86
C GLN A 209 0.93 11.83 -9.72
N VAL A 210 0.07 11.32 -8.82
CA VAL A 210 0.48 10.44 -7.72
C VAL A 210 0.60 9.02 -8.26
N VAL A 211 1.72 8.37 -7.95
CA VAL A 211 2.01 6.98 -8.26
C VAL A 211 2.33 6.26 -6.96
N TYR A 212 1.73 5.09 -6.76
CA TYR A 212 1.98 4.21 -5.61
C TYR A 212 2.94 3.10 -6.00
N PHE A 213 3.90 2.77 -5.14
CA PHE A 213 4.98 1.83 -5.42
C PHE A 213 4.81 0.53 -4.62
N PRO A 214 4.49 -0.61 -5.26
CA PRO A 214 4.45 -1.94 -4.64
C PRO A 214 5.80 -2.38 -4.04
N SER A 215 5.80 -3.26 -3.02
CA SER A 215 7.01 -3.74 -2.30
C SER A 215 7.14 -5.26 -2.10
#